data_AF-A0A9D5LFK8-F1
#
_entry.id   AF-A0A9D5LFK8-F1
#
_cell.length_a   1.000
_cell.length_b   1.000
_cell.length_c   1.000
_cell.angle_alpha   90.00
_cell.angle_beta   90.00
_cell.angle_gamma   90.00
#
_symmetry.space_group_name_H-M   'P 1'
#
loop_
_entity.id
_entity.type
_entity.pdbx_description
1 polymer ?
#
loop_
_entity_poly.entity_id
_entity_poly.type
_entity_poly.pdbx_seq_one_letter_code
_entity_poly.pdbx_strand_id
1 'polypeptide(L)'
;MRQTSTTISEPVQPTVCKVCLFLADYSSWLLGCGATCIRMEKNMKRIAGAYGMEVETTIMPRHIHMSVWRPNTDERYTYIAAVSHCSIDFSINTRLSELSWEYRRSAANDFA
;
A
#
# COMPACT_ATOMS: atom_id res chain seq x y z
N MET A 1 -24.72 19.86 -32.89
CA MET A 1 -23.39 19.38 -33.33
C MET A 1 -22.34 19.88 -32.35
N ARG A 2 -21.94 19.05 -31.39
CA ARG A 2 -20.72 19.14 -30.55
C ARG A 2 -20.63 17.82 -29.78
N GLN A 3 -19.88 16.87 -30.34
CA GLN A 3 -19.52 15.63 -29.66
C GLN A 3 -18.47 15.97 -28.61
N THR A 4 -18.74 15.72 -27.34
CA THR A 4 -17.74 15.70 -26.28
C THR A 4 -17.14 14.30 -26.24
N SER A 5 -16.01 14.12 -26.90
CA SER A 5 -15.23 12.88 -26.85
C SER A 5 -14.70 12.67 -25.43
N THR A 6 -15.30 11.74 -24.69
CA THR A 6 -14.76 11.21 -23.44
C THR A 6 -13.49 10.42 -23.77
N THR A 7 -12.33 11.05 -23.64
CA THR A 7 -11.05 10.34 -23.63
C THR A 7 -10.99 9.49 -22.36
N ILE A 8 -11.13 8.18 -22.53
CA ILE A 8 -10.85 7.18 -21.50
C ILE A 8 -9.35 7.31 -21.17
N SER A 9 -9.03 7.89 -20.01
CA SER A 9 -7.66 8.02 -19.54
C SER A 9 -7.13 6.63 -19.18
N GLU A 10 -6.02 6.21 -19.78
CA GLU A 10 -5.27 5.01 -19.38
C GLU A 10 -4.99 5.04 -17.86
N PRO A 11 -4.96 3.87 -17.18
CA PRO A 11 -4.67 3.82 -15.75
C PRO A 11 -3.26 4.35 -15.49
N VAL A 12 -3.18 5.57 -14.94
CA VAL A 12 -1.91 6.18 -14.56
C VAL A 12 -1.30 5.35 -13.43
N GLN A 13 -0.28 4.57 -13.78
CA GLN A 13 0.50 3.80 -12.81
C GLN A 13 1.10 4.76 -11.77
N PRO A 14 0.86 4.55 -10.46
CA PRO A 14 1.38 5.45 -9.45
C PRO A 14 2.90 5.37 -9.36
N THR A 15 3.51 6.48 -8.94
CA THR A 15 4.95 6.56 -8.68
C THR A 15 5.31 5.79 -7.41
N VAL A 16 6.57 5.34 -7.30
CA VAL A 16 7.05 4.59 -6.14
C VAL A 16 6.90 5.40 -4.85
N CYS A 17 7.13 6.73 -4.92
CA CYS A 17 6.92 7.64 -3.79
C CYS A 17 5.45 7.64 -3.31
N LYS A 18 4.47 7.73 -4.21
CA LYS A 18 3.04 7.72 -3.83
C LYS A 18 2.64 6.41 -3.15
N VAL A 19 3.11 5.28 -3.69
CA VAL A 19 2.84 3.96 -3.11
C VAL A 19 3.52 3.83 -1.74
N CYS A 20 4.76 4.31 -1.58
CA CYS A 20 5.45 4.28 -0.30
C CYS A 20 4.75 5.12 0.77
N LEU A 21 4.33 6.35 0.46
CA LEU A 21 3.59 7.19 1.39
C LEU A 21 2.27 6.54 1.82
N PHE A 22 1.52 6.00 0.86
CA PHE A 22 0.28 5.27 1.15
C PHE A 22 0.51 4.06 2.07
N LEU A 23 1.51 3.23 1.73
CA LEU A 23 1.84 2.05 2.52
C LEU A 23 2.32 2.44 3.93
N ALA A 24 3.05 3.53 4.06
CA ALA A 24 3.51 4.04 5.34
C ALA A 24 2.35 4.46 6.25
N ASP A 25 1.38 5.21 5.74
CA ASP A 25 0.18 5.56 6.49
C ASP A 25 -0.62 4.31 6.86
N TYR A 26 -0.85 3.42 5.89
CA TYR A 26 -1.51 2.13 6.08
C TYR A 26 -0.85 1.30 7.19
N SER A 27 0.48 1.28 7.22
CA SER A 27 1.29 0.56 8.21
C SER A 27 1.16 1.14 9.62
N SER A 28 1.15 2.47 9.71
CA SER A 28 1.05 3.20 10.96
C SER A 28 -0.28 2.88 11.66
N TRP A 29 -1.37 2.84 10.88
CA TRP A 29 -2.70 2.45 11.37
C TRP A 29 -2.79 0.98 11.77
N LEU A 30 -2.27 0.05 10.95
CA LEU A 30 -2.31 -1.38 11.25
C LEU A 30 -1.56 -1.71 12.54
N LEU A 31 -0.35 -1.18 12.71
CA LEU A 31 0.42 -1.41 13.92
C LEU A 31 -0.21 -0.73 15.14
N GLY A 32 -0.72 0.50 14.97
CA GLY A 32 -1.45 1.20 16.04
C GLY A 32 -2.64 0.40 16.55
N CYS A 33 -3.41 -0.23 15.65
CA CYS A 33 -4.57 -1.06 16.01
C CYS A 33 -4.21 -2.46 16.53
N GLY A 34 -2.92 -2.77 16.72
CA GLY A 34 -2.45 -4.05 17.27
C GLY A 34 -2.31 -5.19 16.25
N ALA A 35 -2.19 -4.90 14.96
CA ALA A 35 -1.91 -5.94 13.98
C ALA A 35 -0.52 -6.55 14.19
N THR A 36 -0.39 -7.85 13.97
CA THR A 36 0.92 -8.50 13.99
C THR A 36 1.76 -8.06 12.80
N CYS A 37 3.07 -7.91 13.01
CA CYS A 37 4.03 -7.52 11.97
C CYS A 37 3.92 -8.39 10.72
N ILE A 38 3.79 -9.72 10.90
CA ILE A 38 3.64 -10.70 9.81
C ILE A 38 2.39 -10.39 8.96
N ARG A 39 1.29 -10.01 9.59
CA ARG A 39 0.05 -9.72 8.86
C ARG A 39 0.16 -8.41 8.10
N MET A 40 0.71 -7.37 8.72
CA MET A 40 0.97 -6.11 8.05
C MET A 40 1.88 -6.30 6.82
N GLU A 41 3.00 -7.02 6.97
CA GLU A 41 3.96 -7.28 5.89
C GLU A 41 3.30 -7.99 4.69
N LYS A 42 2.51 -9.04 4.95
CA LYS A 42 1.76 -9.75 3.90
C LYS A 42 0.78 -8.84 3.15
N ASN A 43 0.10 -7.94 3.87
CA ASN A 43 -0.83 -6.99 3.26
C ASN A 43 -0.09 -5.98 2.36
N MET A 44 1.04 -5.45 2.84
CA MET A 44 1.86 -4.52 2.07
C MET A 44 2.42 -5.16 0.80
N LYS A 45 2.97 -6.38 0.91
CA LYS A 45 3.49 -7.13 -0.25
C LYS A 45 2.40 -7.38 -1.29
N ARG A 46 1.16 -7.65 -0.87
CA ARG A 46 0.03 -7.77 -1.81
C ARG A 46 -0.24 -6.45 -2.55
N ILE A 47 -0.28 -5.33 -1.83
CA ILE A 47 -0.61 -4.02 -2.42
C ILE A 47 0.51 -3.58 -3.35
N ALA A 48 1.77 -3.63 -2.90
CA ALA A 48 2.94 -3.27 -3.72
C ALA A 48 3.04 -4.15 -4.97
N GLY A 49 2.86 -5.47 -4.82
CA GLY A 49 2.93 -6.41 -5.94
C GLY A 49 1.87 -6.16 -7.02
N ALA A 50 0.68 -5.69 -6.64
CA ALA A 50 -0.36 -5.31 -7.59
C ALA A 50 -0.06 -4.00 -8.36
N TYR A 51 0.97 -3.25 -7.96
CA TYR A 51 1.56 -2.13 -8.74
C TYR A 51 2.87 -2.53 -9.46
N GLY A 52 3.25 -3.81 -9.42
CA GLY A 52 4.54 -4.29 -9.92
C GLY A 52 5.72 -3.70 -9.14
N MET A 53 5.53 -3.48 -7.83
CA MET A 53 6.54 -2.95 -6.91
C MET A 53 6.83 -3.94 -5.80
N GLU A 54 7.99 -3.81 -5.19
CA GLU A 54 8.41 -4.55 -4.01
C GLU A 54 8.48 -3.62 -2.80
N VAL A 55 8.30 -4.20 -1.61
CA VAL A 55 8.32 -3.47 -0.34
C VAL A 55 9.04 -4.24 0.74
N GLU A 56 9.88 -3.53 1.49
CA GLU A 56 10.55 -4.02 2.69
C GLU A 56 10.29 -3.06 3.85
N THR A 57 10.08 -3.62 5.04
CA THR A 57 9.76 -2.83 6.24
C THR A 57 10.52 -3.32 7.47
N THR A 58 11.07 -2.37 8.22
CA THR A 58 11.64 -2.61 9.56
C THR A 58 10.80 -1.89 10.59
N ILE A 59 10.36 -2.63 11.61
CA ILE A 59 9.44 -2.14 12.62
C ILE A 59 10.21 -1.88 13.92
N MET A 60 10.21 -0.64 14.36
CA MET A 60 10.69 -0.22 15.66
C MET A 60 9.51 0.15 16.57
N PRO A 61 9.68 0.15 17.91
CA PRO A 61 8.56 0.37 18.83
C PRO A 61 7.75 1.66 18.60
N ARG A 62 8.39 2.71 18.05
CA ARG A 62 7.74 4.01 17.76
C ARG A 62 7.73 4.37 16.28
N HIS A 63 8.46 3.65 15.44
CA HIS A 63 8.71 4.04 14.05
C HIS A 63 8.69 2.84 13.12
N ILE A 64 8.30 3.09 11.88
CA ILE A 64 8.28 2.11 10.79
C ILE A 64 9.19 2.67 9.71
N HIS A 65 10.24 1.93 9.39
CA HIS A 65 11.09 2.20 8.24
C HIS A 65 10.57 1.38 7.07
N MET A 66 10.32 2.03 5.94
CA MET A 66 9.76 1.40 4.77
C MET A 66 10.55 1.78 3.54
N SER A 67 10.85 0.80 2.70
CA SER A 67 11.45 1.00 1.38
C SER A 67 10.57 0.33 0.33
N VAL A 68 10.20 1.08 -0.70
CA VAL A 68 9.46 0.58 -1.86
C VAL A 68 10.31 0.82 -3.11
N TRP A 69 10.31 -0.13 -4.03
CA TRP A 69 11.01 0.02 -5.30
C TRP A 69 10.30 -0.69 -6.43
N ARG A 70 10.58 -0.25 -7.66
CA ARG A 70 10.15 -0.97 -8.86
C ARG A 70 11.31 -1.84 -9.37
N PRO A 71 11.14 -3.17 -9.50
CA PRO A 71 12.17 -4.04 -10.06
C PRO A 71 12.63 -3.57 -11.44
N ASN A 72 13.92 -3.76 -11.76
CA ASN A 72 14.54 -3.35 -13.02
C ASN A 72 14.56 -1.83 -13.29
N THR A 73 14.33 -1.02 -12.25
CA THR A 73 14.52 0.43 -12.29
C THR A 73 15.41 0.87 -11.13
N ASP A 74 15.94 2.08 -11.19
CA ASP A 74 16.65 2.70 -10.06
C ASP A 74 15.70 3.52 -9.16
N GLU A 75 14.39 3.44 -9.40
CA GLU A 75 13.37 4.13 -8.61
C GLU A 75 13.17 3.40 -7.28
N ARG A 76 13.76 3.95 -6.22
CA ARG A 76 13.60 3.50 -4.84
C ARG A 76 13.16 4.68 -3.98
N TYR A 77 12.26 4.44 -3.05
CA TYR A 77 11.84 5.44 -2.09
C TYR A 77 11.79 4.83 -0.69
N THR A 78 12.45 5.50 0.25
CA THR A 78 12.46 5.12 1.66
C THR A 78 11.78 6.20 2.48
N TYR A 79 10.89 5.78 3.37
CA TYR A 79 10.14 6.66 4.26
C TYR A 79 10.15 6.12 5.69
N ILE A 80 10.16 7.03 6.66
CA ILE A 80 10.07 6.70 8.08
C ILE A 80 8.79 7.31 8.62
N ALA A 81 7.87 6.46 9.05
CA ALA A 81 6.61 6.87 9.68
C ALA A 81 6.66 6.63 11.19
N ALA A 82 5.98 7.48 11.97
CA ALA A 82 5.66 7.15 13.35
C ALA A 82 4.48 6.18 13.41
N VAL A 83 4.48 5.25 14.37
CA VAL A 83 3.33 4.37 14.62
C VAL A 83 2.19 5.19 15.23
N SER A 84 0.98 5.01 14.72
CA SER A 84 -0.20 5.71 15.22
C SER A 84 -0.50 5.28 16.66
N HIS A 85 -0.70 6.24 17.55
CA HIS A 85 -1.16 5.98 18.91
C HIS A 85 -2.69 5.84 18.91
N CYS A 86 -3.20 4.70 18.46
CA CYS A 86 -4.61 4.35 18.62
C CYS A 86 -4.78 3.18 19.61
N SER A 87 -5.95 3.12 20.23
CA SER A 87 -6.37 1.98 21.04
C SER A 87 -6.51 0.74 20.15
N ILE A 88 -6.32 -0.46 20.72
CA ILE A 88 -6.51 -1.72 19.99
C ILE A 88 -7.93 -1.75 19.41
N ASP A 89 -8.04 -1.81 18.08
CA ASP A 89 -9.30 -1.82 17.34
C ASP A 89 -9.26 -2.90 16.26
N PHE A 90 -9.89 -4.04 16.57
CA PHE A 90 -9.95 -5.19 15.68
C PHE A 90 -10.85 -4.96 14.45
N SER A 91 -11.73 -3.95 14.46
CA SER A 91 -12.61 -3.65 13.32
C SER A 91 -11.83 -3.01 12.17
N ILE A 92 -10.95 -2.06 12.49
CA ILE A 92 -10.05 -1.41 11.53
C ILE A 92 -9.14 -2.46 10.90
N ASN A 93 -8.63 -3.35 11.73
CA ASN A 93 -7.77 -4.42 11.33
C ASN A 93 -8.41 -5.41 10.32
N THR A 94 -9.69 -5.73 10.51
CA THR A 94 -10.48 -6.56 9.57
C THR A 94 -10.73 -5.80 8.26
N ARG A 95 -11.19 -4.55 8.33
CA ARG A 95 -11.50 -3.72 7.14
C ARG A 95 -10.26 -3.43 6.27
N LEU A 96 -9.12 -3.14 6.89
CA LEU A 96 -7.85 -2.94 6.16
C LEU A 96 -7.37 -4.24 5.51
N SER A 97 -7.59 -5.39 6.17
CA SER A 97 -7.29 -6.69 5.57
C SER A 97 -8.19 -6.97 4.36
N GLU A 98 -9.48 -6.63 4.41
CA GLU A 98 -10.43 -6.71 3.29
C GLU A 98 -10.00 -5.81 2.12
N LEU A 99 -9.64 -4.55 2.41
CA LEU A 99 -9.17 -3.58 1.41
C LEU A 99 -7.96 -4.11 0.62
N SER A 100 -7.04 -4.82 1.28
CA SER A 100 -5.90 -5.44 0.57
C SER A 100 -6.35 -6.41 -0.52
N TRP A 101 -7.39 -7.20 -0.26
CA TRP A 101 -7.90 -8.21 -1.21
C TRP A 101 -8.64 -7.58 -2.38
N GLU A 102 -9.30 -6.45 -2.18
CA GLU A 102 -9.94 -5.68 -3.24
C GLU A 102 -8.91 -5.18 -4.24
N TYR A 103 -7.78 -4.66 -3.75
CA TYR A 103 -6.71 -4.20 -4.62
C TYR A 103 -6.14 -5.33 -5.49
N ARG A 104 -5.93 -6.52 -4.90
CA ARG A 104 -5.55 -7.73 -5.67
C ARG A 104 -6.60 -8.09 -6.73
N ARG A 105 -7.89 -8.02 -6.40
CA ARG A 105 -8.97 -8.35 -7.34
C ARG A 105 -9.04 -7.35 -8.51
N SER A 106 -8.81 -6.07 -8.25
CA SER A 106 -8.72 -5.05 -9.29
C SER A 106 -7.57 -5.34 -10.25
N ALA A 107 -6.37 -5.60 -9.74
CA ALA A 107 -5.20 -5.88 -10.57
C ALA A 107 -5.30 -7.21 -11.37
N ALA A 108 -6.15 -8.14 -10.95
CA ALA A 108 -6.41 -9.39 -11.66
C ALA A 108 -7.46 -9.24 -12.79
N ASN A 109 -8.34 -8.24 -12.70
CA ASN A 109 -9.40 -7.99 -13.68
C ASN A 109 -8.91 -7.23 -14.93
N ASP A 110 -7.70 -6.66 -14.89
CA ASP A 110 -7.06 -5.99 -16.04
C ASP A 110 -6.35 -6.98 -17.00
N PHE A 111 -6.43 -8.29 -16.74
CA PHE A 111 -5.83 -9.37 -17.55
C PHE A 111 -6.85 -10.39 -18.09
N ALA A 112 -8.15 -10.11 -18.01
CA ALA A 112 -9.23 -10.91 -18.60
C ALA A 112 -10.01 -10.08 -19.62
#